data_AF-A0A914U6H3-F1
#
_entry.id   AF-A0A914U6H3-F1
#
_cell.length_a   1.000
_cell.length_b   1.000
_cell.length_c   1.000
_cell.angle_alpha   90.00
_cell.angle_beta   90.00
_cell.angle_gamma   90.00
#
_symmetry.space_group_name_H-M   'P 1'
#
loop_
_entity.id
_entity.type
_entity.pdbx_description
1 polymer ?
#
loop_
_entity_poly.entity_id
_entity_poly.type
_entity_poly.pdbx_seq_one_letter_code
_entity_poly.pdbx_strand_id
1 'polypeptide(L)'
;MGRYLYILFMLLYVNIAASSVIPCKGLVCMHGGNCTISPFGEPYCKCSPKFYGKTCDMIKENPCQLNKCMNSAVCNVTKDYNSFTCECQNGYAGELCEEKVNIEKYKPEELKEK
;
A
#
# COMPACT_ATOMS: atom_id res chain seq x y z
N MET A 1 36.28 -25.55 40.51
CA MET A 1 36.95 -25.45 39.20
C MET A 1 35.98 -25.62 38.02
N GLY A 2 35.06 -26.61 38.00
CA GLY A 2 34.14 -26.83 36.87
C GLY A 2 33.14 -25.68 36.58
N ARG A 3 32.65 -24.97 37.60
CA ARG A 3 31.73 -23.83 37.42
C ARG A 3 32.40 -22.64 36.71
N TYR A 4 33.69 -22.44 36.97
CA TYR A 4 34.48 -21.39 36.33
C TYR A 4 34.78 -21.72 34.86
N LEU A 5 35.14 -22.98 34.57
CA LEU A 5 35.32 -23.46 33.21
C LEU A 5 34.02 -23.38 32.40
N TYR A 6 32.89 -23.76 32.99
CA TYR A 6 31.57 -23.63 32.35
C TYR A 6 31.18 -22.18 32.05
N ILE A 7 31.45 -21.24 32.98
CA ILE A 7 31.23 -19.81 32.76
C ILE A 7 32.12 -19.30 31.61
N LEU A 8 33.40 -19.71 31.57
CA LEU A 8 34.29 -19.33 30.46
C LEU A 8 33.81 -19.91 29.12
N PHE A 9 33.36 -21.17 29.06
CA PHE A 9 32.78 -21.75 27.86
C PHE A 9 31.51 -21.02 27.42
N MET A 10 30.62 -20.65 28.35
CA MET A 10 29.42 -19.88 28.04
C MET A 10 29.75 -18.45 27.59
N LEU A 11 30.72 -17.78 28.20
CA LEU A 11 31.16 -16.45 27.77
C LEU A 11 31.84 -16.49 26.39
N LEU A 12 32.68 -17.49 26.13
CA LEU A 12 33.26 -17.70 24.80
C LEU A 12 32.18 -18.04 23.76
N TYR A 13 31.19 -18.86 24.10
CA TYR A 13 30.04 -19.17 23.24
C TYR A 13 29.16 -17.94 22.97
N VAL A 14 28.90 -17.09 23.97
CA VAL A 14 28.18 -15.82 23.82
C VAL A 14 28.95 -14.84 22.92
N ASN A 15 30.28 -14.81 23.01
CA ASN A 15 31.14 -14.02 22.12
C ASN A 15 31.16 -14.54 20.67
N ILE A 16 30.96 -15.85 20.45
CA ILE A 16 30.89 -16.47 19.11
C ILE A 16 29.46 -16.38 18.53
N ALA A 17 28.42 -16.41 19.37
CA ALA A 17 27.01 -16.35 18.98
C ALA A 17 26.52 -14.95 18.61
N ALA A 18 27.35 -13.91 18.78
CA ALA A 18 27.14 -12.59 18.22
C ALA A 18 27.44 -12.60 16.70
N SER A 19 26.77 -13.51 15.96
CA SER A 19 26.75 -13.42 14.51
C SER A 19 26.04 -12.11 14.13
N SER A 20 26.78 -11.20 13.51
CA SER A 20 26.27 -9.94 12.99
C SER A 20 25.43 -10.23 11.74
N VAL A 21 24.24 -10.82 11.94
CA VAL A 21 23.21 -10.86 10.90
C VAL A 21 22.73 -9.43 10.75
N ILE A 22 23.41 -8.66 9.89
CA ILE A 22 23.00 -7.29 9.58
C ILE A 22 21.65 -7.42 8.86
N PRO A 23 20.54 -7.02 9.49
CA PRO A 23 19.23 -7.10 8.84
C PRO A 23 19.29 -6.29 7.55
N CYS A 24 18.64 -6.79 6.49
CA CYS A 24 18.70 -6.27 5.12
C CYS A 24 19.99 -6.55 4.32
N LYS A 25 21.05 -7.13 4.91
CA LYS A 25 22.24 -7.50 4.16
C LYS A 25 21.91 -8.61 3.16
N GLY A 26 22.03 -8.31 1.87
CA GLY A 26 21.73 -9.23 0.76
C GLY A 26 20.29 -9.17 0.24
N LEU A 27 19.39 -8.42 0.90
CA LEU A 27 18.06 -8.15 0.37
C LEU A 27 18.08 -6.82 -0.39
N VAL A 28 18.00 -6.89 -1.72
CA VAL A 28 17.92 -5.71 -2.58
C VAL A 28 16.47 -5.44 -2.94
N CYS A 29 15.95 -4.28 -2.51
CA CYS A 29 14.62 -3.82 -2.87
C CYS A 29 14.69 -2.95 -4.14
N MET A 30 13.97 -3.33 -5.18
CA MET A 30 13.93 -2.65 -6.47
C MET A 30 12.97 -1.45 -6.44
N HIS A 31 13.09 -0.59 -7.47
CA HIS A 31 12.15 0.50 -7.76
C HIS A 31 11.85 1.45 -6.59
N GLY A 32 12.86 1.71 -5.74
CA GLY A 32 12.71 2.61 -4.59
C GLY A 32 12.01 1.98 -3.38
N GLY A 33 11.89 0.65 -3.33
CA GLY A 33 11.49 -0.06 -2.13
C GLY A 33 12.51 0.09 -1.00
N ASN A 34 12.04 0.13 0.25
CA ASN A 34 12.89 0.23 1.44
C ASN A 34 12.94 -1.11 2.16
N CYS A 35 14.13 -1.56 2.53
CA CYS A 35 14.23 -2.72 3.40
C CYS A 35 13.86 -2.35 4.84
N THR A 36 12.99 -3.16 5.44
CA THR A 36 12.45 -2.99 6.79
C THR A 36 12.42 -4.33 7.51
N ILE A 37 12.37 -4.30 8.84
CA ILE A 37 12.34 -5.51 9.67
C ILE A 37 10.92 -5.68 10.20
N SER A 38 10.37 -6.89 10.09
CA SER A 38 9.04 -7.23 10.62
C SER A 38 9.06 -7.23 12.15
N PRO A 39 7.88 -7.17 12.81
CA PRO A 39 7.80 -7.34 14.27
C PRO A 39 8.41 -8.66 14.79
N PHE A 40 8.55 -9.66 13.92
CA PHE A 40 9.13 -10.98 14.22
C PHE A 40 10.63 -11.08 13.90
N GLY A 41 11.27 -10.00 13.44
CA GLY A 41 12.71 -9.96 13.18
C GLY A 41 13.13 -10.33 11.76
N GLU A 42 12.19 -10.58 10.85
CA GLU A 42 12.48 -10.96 9.47
C GLU A 42 12.63 -9.72 8.55
N PRO A 43 13.69 -9.63 7.73
CA PRO A 43 13.83 -8.53 6.78
C PRO A 43 12.90 -8.71 5.58
N TYR A 44 12.23 -7.64 5.16
CA TYR A 44 11.35 -7.61 4.00
C TYR A 44 11.41 -6.25 3.29
N CYS A 45 11.05 -6.23 2.01
CA CYS A 45 10.96 -4.99 1.25
C CYS A 45 9.59 -4.35 1.40
N LYS A 46 9.56 -3.11 1.90
CA LYS A 46 8.40 -2.24 1.83
C LYS A 46 8.38 -1.56 0.46
N CYS A 47 7.51 -2.03 -0.42
CA CYS A 47 7.39 -1.54 -1.79
C CYS A 47 6.62 -0.21 -1.87
N SER A 48 6.97 0.60 -2.87
CA SER A 48 6.12 1.73 -3.29
C SER A 48 4.80 1.21 -3.87
N PRO A 49 3.71 2.01 -3.86
CA PRO A 49 2.36 1.53 -4.16
C PRO A 49 2.18 0.75 -5.48
N LYS A 50 2.92 1.13 -6.53
CA LYS A 50 2.86 0.53 -7.86
C LYS A 50 3.58 -0.83 -7.98
N PHE A 51 4.41 -1.20 -6.99
CA PHE A 51 5.26 -2.39 -7.06
C PHE A 51 4.89 -3.41 -5.98
N TYR A 52 5.18 -4.68 -6.25
CA TYR A 52 4.95 -5.80 -5.32
C TYR A 52 5.98 -6.92 -5.52
N GLY A 53 5.84 -8.00 -4.74
CA GLY A 53 6.78 -9.11 -4.71
C GLY A 53 7.80 -8.98 -3.58
N LYS A 54 8.61 -10.03 -3.37
CA LYS A 54 9.60 -10.09 -2.27
C LYS A 54 10.64 -8.97 -2.38
N THR A 55 10.97 -8.57 -3.60
CA THR A 55 12.00 -7.57 -3.92
C THR A 55 11.44 -6.33 -4.63
N CYS A 56 10.12 -6.13 -4.66
CA CYS A 56 9.47 -5.01 -5.38
C CYS A 56 9.80 -4.95 -6.88
N ASP A 57 10.07 -6.10 -7.49
CA ASP A 57 10.42 -6.30 -8.88
C ASP A 57 9.19 -6.41 -9.80
N MET A 58 8.03 -6.75 -9.24
CA MET A 58 6.79 -6.88 -9.99
C MET A 58 6.00 -5.56 -9.98
N ILE A 59 5.27 -5.30 -11.07
CA ILE A 59 4.53 -4.05 -11.29
C ILE A 59 3.04 -4.35 -11.31
N LYS A 60 2.24 -3.61 -10.55
CA LYS A 60 0.79 -3.70 -10.59
C LYS A 60 0.25 -3.14 -11.89
N GLU A 61 -0.78 -3.78 -12.43
CA GLU A 61 -1.53 -3.27 -13.57
C GLU A 61 -2.20 -1.93 -13.21
N ASN A 62 -2.31 -1.03 -14.19
CA ASN A 62 -2.95 0.26 -13.97
C ASN A 62 -4.48 0.06 -13.91
N PRO A 63 -5.14 0.35 -12.76
CA PRO A 63 -6.59 0.18 -12.63
C PRO A 63 -7.42 1.03 -13.63
N CYS A 64 -6.84 2.13 -14.13
CA CYS A 64 -7.46 2.99 -15.13
C CYS A 64 -7.22 2.56 -16.59
N GLN A 65 -6.51 1.46 -16.86
CA GLN A 65 -6.13 1.07 -18.22
C GLN A 65 -7.32 0.87 -19.16
N LEU A 66 -8.43 0.30 -18.66
CA LEU A 66 -9.64 0.10 -19.45
C LEU A 66 -10.65 1.25 -19.34
N ASN A 67 -10.37 2.26 -18.51
CA ASN A 67 -11.25 3.37 -18.12
C ASN A 67 -12.75 3.00 -18.05
N LYS A 68 -13.22 2.63 -16.86
CA LYS A 68 -14.63 2.27 -16.63
C LYS A 68 -15.53 3.49 -16.33
N CYS A 69 -14.97 4.68 -16.26
CA CYS A 69 -15.71 5.89 -15.94
C CYS A 69 -16.56 6.33 -17.15
N MET A 70 -17.83 6.62 -16.90
CA MET A 70 -18.82 7.00 -17.93
C MET A 70 -18.89 8.52 -18.11
N ASN A 71 -19.60 8.96 -19.15
CA ASN A 71 -19.95 10.36 -19.37
C ASN A 71 -18.76 11.34 -19.35
N SER A 72 -17.62 10.94 -19.91
CA SER A 72 -16.38 11.73 -19.96
C SER A 72 -15.77 12.06 -18.59
N ALA A 73 -16.06 11.25 -17.57
CA ALA A 73 -15.42 11.34 -16.27
C ALA A 73 -13.93 10.95 -16.33
N VAL A 74 -13.14 11.54 -15.43
CA VAL A 74 -11.69 11.32 -15.34
C VAL A 74 -11.41 10.16 -14.39
N CYS A 75 -10.65 9.16 -14.86
CA CYS A 75 -10.23 8.04 -14.01
C CYS A 75 -8.97 8.41 -13.22
N ASN A 76 -9.05 8.27 -11.89
CA ASN A 76 -7.95 8.54 -10.96
C ASN A 76 -7.57 7.25 -10.23
N VAL A 77 -6.29 6.86 -10.30
CA VAL A 77 -5.81 5.67 -9.56
C VAL A 77 -5.70 6.00 -8.07
N THR A 78 -6.10 5.08 -7.20
CA THR A 78 -6.00 5.26 -5.75
C THR A 78 -4.54 5.30 -5.28
N LYS A 79 -4.30 5.90 -4.10
CA LYS A 79 -2.94 6.08 -3.55
C LYS A 79 -2.18 4.77 -3.36
N ASP A 80 -2.87 3.67 -3.08
CA ASP A 80 -2.31 2.33 -2.91
C ASP A 80 -2.15 1.55 -4.22
N TYR A 81 -2.59 2.13 -5.35
CA TYR A 81 -2.51 1.57 -6.70
C TYR A 81 -3.28 0.24 -6.87
N ASN A 82 -4.23 -0.05 -5.99
CA ASN A 82 -5.05 -1.26 -6.04
C ASN A 82 -6.42 -1.04 -6.69
N SER A 83 -6.86 0.21 -6.80
CA SER A 83 -8.19 0.60 -7.27
C SER A 83 -8.15 1.91 -8.06
N PHE A 84 -9.30 2.36 -8.54
CA PHE A 84 -9.50 3.66 -9.15
C PHE A 84 -10.75 4.34 -8.59
N THR A 85 -10.87 5.65 -8.81
CA THR A 85 -12.07 6.45 -8.59
C THR A 85 -12.38 7.26 -9.84
N CYS A 86 -13.65 7.58 -10.05
CA CYS A 86 -14.08 8.44 -11.15
C CYS A 86 -14.35 9.85 -10.63
N GLU A 87 -13.78 10.86 -11.29
CA GLU A 87 -14.11 12.26 -11.08
C GLU A 87 -15.20 12.66 -12.07
N CYS A 88 -16.42 12.77 -11.55
CA CYS A 88 -17.61 13.02 -12.37
C CYS A 88 -17.67 14.46 -12.87
N GLN A 89 -18.10 14.60 -14.13
CA GLN A 89 -18.44 15.90 -14.71
C GLN A 89 -19.71 16.49 -14.05
N ASN A 90 -19.87 17.80 -14.16
CA ASN A 90 -21.06 18.49 -13.66
C ASN A 90 -22.34 17.87 -14.24
N GLY A 91 -23.28 17.54 -13.35
CA GLY A 91 -24.55 16.91 -13.73
C GLY A 91 -24.51 15.39 -13.78
N TYR A 92 -23.41 14.75 -13.37
CA TYR A 92 -23.31 13.29 -13.24
C TYR A 92 -22.89 12.85 -11.82
N ALA A 93 -23.35 11.67 -11.41
CA ALA A 93 -23.08 11.06 -10.11
C ALA A 93 -23.03 9.52 -10.24
N GLY A 94 -22.71 8.84 -9.13
CA GLY A 94 -22.48 7.39 -9.10
C GLY A 94 -20.99 7.05 -8.99
N GLU A 95 -20.68 5.77 -8.75
CA GLU A 95 -19.29 5.30 -8.63
C GLU A 95 -18.53 5.39 -9.97
N LEU A 96 -19.25 5.16 -11.07
CA LEU A 96 -18.73 5.25 -12.44
C LEU A 96 -19.26 6.48 -13.18
N CYS A 97 -19.90 7.42 -12.49
CA CYS A 97 -20.53 8.62 -13.07
C CYS A 97 -21.62 8.28 -14.10
N GLU A 98 -22.32 7.18 -13.88
CA GLU A 98 -23.37 6.64 -14.75
C GLU A 98 -24.72 7.33 -14.59
N GLU A 99 -24.96 7.99 -13.46
CA GLU A 99 -26.24 8.62 -13.13
C GLU A 99 -26.25 10.09 -13.56
N LYS A 100 -27.33 10.53 -14.21
CA LYS A 100 -27.55 11.95 -14.49
C LYS A 100 -28.21 12.62 -13.29
N VAL A 101 -27.59 13.65 -12.75
CA VAL A 101 -28.12 14.44 -11.64
C VAL A 101 -29.31 15.26 -12.14
N ASN A 102 -30.50 14.99 -11.61
CA ASN A 102 -31.66 15.85 -11.83
C ASN A 102 -31.73 16.93 -10.75
N ILE A 103 -31.50 18.18 -11.13
CA ILE A 103 -31.53 19.36 -10.26
C ILE A 103 -32.97 19.64 -9.76
N GLU A 104 -34.00 19.16 -10.46
CA GLU A 104 -35.40 19.32 -10.04
C GLU A 104 -35.74 18.52 -8.77
N LYS A 105 -34.98 17.46 -8.46
CA LYS A 105 -35.18 16.62 -7.26
C LYS A 105 -34.72 17.30 -5.96
N TYR A 106 -33.94 18.38 -6.07
CA TYR A 106 -33.48 19.19 -4.93
C TYR A 106 -34.29 20.49 -4.76
N LYS A 107 -35.42 20.63 -5.44
CA LYS A 107 -36.34 21.73 -5.21
C LYS A 107 -36.98 21.51 -3.83
N PRO A 108 -36.83 22.43 -2.85
CA PRO A 108 -37.60 22.37 -1.62
C PRO A 108 -39.07 22.59 -1.98
N GLU A 109 -39.85 21.52 -2.12
CA GLU A 109 -41.30 21.59 -2.06
C GLU A 109 -41.70 21.88 -0.61
N GLU A 110 -41.66 23.15 -0.19
CA GLU A 110 -42.53 23.69 0.88
C GLU A 110 -42.34 25.20 1.05
N LEU A 111 -42.92 25.97 0.13
CA LEU A 111 -43.66 27.18 0.50
C LEU A 111 -44.95 27.15 -0.34
N LYS A 112 -45.86 26.24 0.05
CA LYS A 112 -47.26 26.37 -0.34
C LYS A 112 -47.79 27.61 0.34
N GLU A 113 -48.25 28.55 -0.47
CA GLU A 113 -49.05 29.69 -0.07
C GLU A 113 -50.13 29.27 0.95
N LYS A 114 -50.18 29.99 2.07
CA LYS A 114 -51.42 30.22 2.80
C LYS A 114 -51.39 31.58 3.48
#